data_AF-M4SWS3-F1
#
_entry.id   AF-M4SWS3-F1
#
_cell.length_a   1.000
_cell.length_b   1.000
_cell.length_c   1.000
_cell.angle_alpha   90.00
_cell.angle_beta   90.00
_cell.angle_gamma   90.00
#
_symmetry.space_group_name_H-M   'P 1'
#
loop_
_entity.id
_entity.type
_entity.pdbx_description
1 polymer ?
#
loop_
_entity_poly.entity_id
_entity_poly.type
_entity_poly.pdbx_seq_one_letter_code
_entity_poly.pdbx_strand_id
1 'polypeptide(L)'
;VPSQKEGKTDEKSIEKWREEANKMVSEEDPKTKAKKSTRMPPSEARSAANKRIIELHRDSANVLAEYKTEVAIAHEARKEAEAYLTYAIFGDNNTDLAADKIPSTTKQMCGNAAGGHANVGQGIAHALTCLCSVTNGATNECAKGLTTTGTQAAKTPSDTAKNWRAIAAKCNERLRPMTATPELLEALTIGIETHLGRQASGGTDGDNAYVLGKLGAFSVCDMGTGKACINYKTQMTTGTKDVAWQRNLRKAAMELRKAADLDRQAKLHKMHLQHNDEAAATILLTAELTSKAASTSTLSPSPRSNQQSAPGEESKCKLKNTTAEECPEADCDYDANAEDGKKCKPKPGKNPAAWTGGAAANAEGKKCSHRKNKMSAKMVANGKVKLARITVFLSIRIFL
;
A
#
# COMPACT_ATOMS: atom_id res chain seq x y z
N VAL A 1 -31.30 30.72 -1.57
CA VAL A 1 -31.63 31.22 -2.92
C VAL A 1 -30.34 31.74 -3.54
N PRO A 2 -29.92 31.34 -4.76
CA PRO A 2 -29.86 29.98 -5.32
C PRO A 2 -28.48 29.69 -6.00
N SER A 3 -28.12 28.42 -6.17
CA SER A 3 -27.52 27.98 -7.44
C SER A 3 -27.91 26.53 -7.65
N GLN A 4 -29.07 26.39 -8.30
CA GLN A 4 -29.44 25.17 -8.98
C GLN A 4 -28.44 24.93 -10.11
N LYS A 5 -27.74 23.80 -10.04
CA LYS A 5 -27.48 23.03 -11.25
C LYS A 5 -28.18 21.71 -11.06
N GLU A 6 -29.34 21.59 -11.71
CA GLU A 6 -30.01 20.33 -11.98
C GLU A 6 -29.02 19.39 -12.68
N GLY A 7 -28.39 18.50 -11.91
CA GLY A 7 -27.72 17.35 -12.47
C GLY A 7 -28.80 16.31 -12.77
N LYS A 8 -29.14 16.12 -14.05
CA LYS A 8 -29.90 14.96 -14.52
C LYS A 8 -29.40 13.72 -13.78
N THR A 9 -30.25 13.12 -12.97
CA THR A 9 -29.96 11.83 -12.36
C THR A 9 -29.85 10.84 -13.51
N ASP A 10 -28.66 10.28 -13.72
CA ASP A 10 -28.43 9.33 -14.81
C ASP A 10 -29.33 8.11 -14.58
N GLU A 11 -30.38 7.96 -15.37
CA GLU A 11 -31.41 6.94 -15.23
C GLU A 11 -30.81 5.52 -15.20
N LYS A 12 -29.69 5.32 -15.91
CA LYS A 12 -28.90 4.08 -15.87
C LYS A 12 -28.26 3.80 -14.51
N SER A 13 -27.82 4.85 -13.80
CA SER A 13 -27.25 4.71 -12.46
C SER A 13 -28.33 4.40 -11.40
N ILE A 14 -29.55 4.92 -11.57
CA ILE A 14 -30.71 4.55 -10.74
C ILE A 14 -31.13 3.10 -11.01
N GLU A 15 -31.20 2.68 -12.27
CA GLU A 15 -31.62 1.32 -12.63
C GLU A 15 -30.64 0.28 -12.09
N LYS A 16 -29.33 0.51 -12.27
CA LYS A 16 -28.28 -0.33 -11.72
C LYS A 16 -28.32 -0.40 -10.19
N TRP A 17 -28.66 0.72 -9.52
CA TRP A 17 -28.89 0.74 -8.07
C TRP A 17 -30.07 -0.15 -7.67
N ARG A 18 -31.21 -0.07 -8.37
CA ARG A 18 -32.39 -0.91 -8.07
C ARG A 18 -32.05 -2.39 -8.19
N GLU A 19 -31.35 -2.78 -9.24
CA GLU A 19 -30.92 -4.15 -9.47
C GLU A 19 -30.03 -4.67 -8.33
N GLU A 20 -29.01 -3.90 -7.94
CA GLU A 20 -28.10 -4.30 -6.86
C GLU A 20 -28.79 -4.33 -5.49
N ALA A 21 -29.66 -3.35 -5.20
CA ALA A 21 -30.45 -3.31 -3.97
C ALA A 21 -31.42 -4.49 -3.87
N ASN A 22 -32.14 -4.80 -4.96
CA ASN A 22 -33.04 -5.95 -5.03
C ASN A 22 -32.28 -7.27 -4.85
N LYS A 23 -31.09 -7.39 -5.45
CA LYS A 23 -30.23 -8.56 -5.28
C LYS A 23 -29.84 -8.77 -3.82
N MET A 24 -29.43 -7.71 -3.11
CA MET A 24 -29.04 -7.82 -1.69
C MET A 24 -30.19 -8.19 -0.74
N VAL A 25 -31.41 -7.73 -1.02
CA VAL A 25 -32.60 -8.07 -0.21
C VAL A 25 -33.14 -9.47 -0.56
N SER A 26 -32.81 -9.97 -1.75
CA SER A 26 -33.13 -11.33 -2.20
C SER A 26 -32.10 -12.39 -1.80
N GLU A 27 -30.89 -12.00 -1.37
CA GLU A 27 -29.88 -12.95 -0.92
C GLU A 27 -30.29 -13.58 0.41
N GLU A 28 -30.38 -14.92 0.43
CA GLU A 28 -30.60 -15.70 1.63
C GLU A 28 -29.29 -16.29 2.15
N ASP A 29 -29.20 -16.46 3.47
CA ASP A 29 -28.17 -17.29 4.05
C ASP A 29 -28.38 -18.75 3.59
N PRO A 30 -27.36 -19.40 3.01
CA PRO A 30 -27.52 -20.74 2.42
C PRO A 30 -27.85 -21.82 3.46
N LYS A 31 -27.61 -21.57 4.76
CA LYS A 31 -27.91 -22.50 5.86
C LYS A 31 -29.21 -22.18 6.57
N THR A 32 -29.49 -20.91 6.86
CA THR A 32 -30.68 -20.53 7.63
C THR A 32 -31.87 -20.12 6.78
N LYS A 33 -31.69 -19.95 5.46
CA LYS A 33 -32.69 -19.40 4.54
C LYS A 33 -33.22 -18.02 4.94
N ALA A 34 -32.63 -17.39 5.94
CA ALA A 34 -32.99 -16.04 6.34
C ALA A 34 -32.45 -15.05 5.30
N LYS A 35 -33.24 -14.03 4.95
CA LYS A 35 -32.77 -12.92 4.12
C LYS A 35 -31.57 -12.27 4.82
N LYS A 36 -30.44 -12.15 4.10
CA LYS A 36 -29.21 -11.50 4.60
C LYS A 36 -29.41 -10.02 4.90
N SER A 37 -30.35 -9.37 4.23
CA SER A 37 -30.74 -8.00 4.52
C SER A 37 -32.27 -7.88 4.48
N THR A 38 -32.84 -7.23 5.49
CA THR A 38 -34.29 -6.96 5.54
C THR A 38 -34.49 -5.46 5.38
N ARG A 39 -35.39 -5.05 4.48
CA ARG A 39 -35.71 -3.64 4.29
C ARG A 39 -36.43 -3.12 5.53
N MET A 40 -35.86 -2.09 6.17
CA MET A 40 -36.50 -1.44 7.30
C MET A 40 -37.84 -0.82 6.87
N PRO A 41 -38.93 -0.98 7.65
CA PRO A 41 -40.20 -0.34 7.33
C PRO A 41 -40.06 1.19 7.33
N PRO A 42 -40.91 1.91 6.58
CA PRO A 42 -40.95 3.37 6.64
C PRO A 42 -41.10 3.87 8.08
N SER A 43 -40.15 4.67 8.55
CA SER A 43 -40.14 5.25 9.90
C SER A 43 -39.26 6.50 9.94
N GLU A 44 -39.40 7.31 10.99
CA GLU A 44 -38.51 8.46 11.23
C GLU A 44 -37.05 8.02 11.43
N ALA A 45 -36.83 6.92 12.17
CA ALA A 45 -35.51 6.32 12.38
C ALA A 45 -34.85 5.93 11.05
N ARG A 46 -35.62 5.33 10.12
CA ARG A 46 -35.16 5.05 8.76
C ARG A 46 -34.76 6.33 8.04
N SER A 47 -35.65 7.34 8.01
CA SER A 47 -35.37 8.62 7.34
C SER A 47 -34.11 9.32 7.87
N ALA A 48 -33.91 9.32 9.19
CA ALA A 48 -32.72 9.88 9.84
C ALA A 48 -31.44 9.10 9.51
N ALA A 49 -31.50 7.77 9.49
CA ALA A 49 -30.38 6.92 9.09
C ALA A 49 -29.96 7.21 7.64
N ASN A 50 -30.92 7.29 6.73
CA ASN A 50 -30.67 7.53 5.31
C ASN A 50 -29.96 8.86 5.09
N LYS A 51 -30.42 9.94 5.73
CA LYS A 51 -29.75 11.26 5.67
C LYS A 51 -28.28 11.17 6.05
N ARG A 52 -27.96 10.47 7.14
CA ARG A 52 -26.56 10.30 7.58
C ARG A 52 -25.75 9.43 6.62
N ILE A 53 -26.34 8.38 6.07
CA ILE A 53 -25.64 7.51 5.14
C ILE A 53 -25.42 8.19 3.78
N ILE A 54 -26.33 9.07 3.34
CA ILE A 54 -26.14 9.93 2.17
C ILE A 54 -24.87 10.78 2.33
N GLU A 55 -24.67 11.40 3.49
CA GLU A 55 -23.45 12.20 3.75
C GLU A 55 -22.19 11.33 3.74
N LEU A 56 -22.20 10.17 4.39
CA LEU A 56 -21.08 9.22 4.36
C LEU A 56 -20.77 8.74 2.94
N HIS A 57 -21.80 8.56 2.11
CA HIS A 57 -21.61 8.19 0.72
C HIS A 57 -20.94 9.31 -0.07
N ARG A 58 -21.43 10.55 0.06
CA ARG A 58 -20.86 11.71 -0.62
C ARG A 58 -19.39 11.89 -0.27
N ASP A 59 -19.07 11.79 1.01
CA ASP A 59 -17.69 11.82 1.50
C ASP A 59 -16.85 10.68 0.91
N SER A 60 -17.36 9.45 0.95
CA SER A 60 -16.69 8.29 0.35
C SER A 60 -16.48 8.41 -1.15
N ALA A 61 -17.40 9.03 -1.88
CA ALA A 61 -17.25 9.25 -3.32
C ALA A 61 -16.08 10.20 -3.62
N ASN A 62 -15.91 11.26 -2.83
CA ASN A 62 -14.79 12.19 -2.95
C ASN A 62 -13.46 11.49 -2.63
N VAL A 63 -13.39 10.80 -1.49
CA VAL A 63 -12.19 10.06 -1.05
C VAL A 63 -11.81 8.96 -2.04
N LEU A 64 -12.81 8.32 -2.67
CA LEU A 64 -12.57 7.32 -3.71
C LEU A 64 -11.98 7.93 -4.99
N ALA A 65 -12.39 9.15 -5.36
CA ALA A 65 -11.84 9.87 -6.51
C ALA A 65 -10.37 10.26 -6.26
N GLU A 66 -10.07 10.77 -5.06
CA GLU A 66 -8.70 11.09 -4.62
C GLU A 66 -7.81 9.84 -4.61
N TYR A 67 -8.26 8.77 -3.95
CA TYR A 67 -7.57 7.47 -3.96
C TYR A 67 -7.22 6.99 -5.37
N LYS A 68 -8.18 7.03 -6.30
CA LYS A 68 -7.95 6.57 -7.69
C LYS A 68 -6.92 7.43 -8.40
N THR A 69 -6.99 8.74 -8.20
CA THR A 69 -6.06 9.71 -8.79
C THR A 69 -4.64 9.46 -8.27
N GLU A 70 -4.46 9.34 -6.96
CA GLU A 70 -3.15 9.07 -6.34
C GLU A 70 -2.56 7.75 -6.81
N VAL A 71 -3.35 6.68 -6.87
CA VAL A 71 -2.90 5.37 -7.36
C VAL A 71 -2.44 5.45 -8.81
N ALA A 72 -3.15 6.21 -9.66
CA ALA A 72 -2.77 6.41 -11.05
C ALA A 72 -1.44 7.19 -11.16
N ILE A 73 -1.28 8.27 -10.40
CA ILE A 73 -0.03 9.05 -10.38
C ILE A 73 1.13 8.21 -9.83
N ALA A 74 0.93 7.45 -8.76
CA ALA A 74 1.94 6.57 -8.19
C ALA A 74 2.39 5.49 -9.19
N HIS A 75 1.46 4.99 -10.00
CA HIS A 75 1.76 4.03 -11.06
C HIS A 75 2.60 4.66 -12.17
N GLU A 76 2.29 5.88 -12.59
CA GLU A 76 3.07 6.58 -13.61
C GLU A 76 4.47 6.95 -13.10
N ALA A 77 4.58 7.44 -11.87
CA ALA A 77 5.88 7.70 -11.23
C ALA A 77 6.76 6.43 -11.19
N ARG A 78 6.19 5.25 -10.93
CA ARG A 78 6.95 3.98 -11.01
C ARG A 78 7.47 3.66 -12.42
N LYS A 79 6.69 3.96 -13.46
CA LYS A 79 7.14 3.78 -14.85
C LYS A 79 8.23 4.79 -15.21
N GLU A 80 8.09 6.05 -14.80
CA GLU A 80 9.11 7.06 -15.01
C GLU A 80 10.42 6.68 -14.29
N ALA A 81 10.33 6.14 -13.08
CA ALA A 81 11.48 5.59 -12.36
C ALA A 81 12.16 4.45 -13.15
N GLU A 82 11.39 3.52 -13.70
CA GLU A 82 11.90 2.43 -14.55
C GLU A 82 12.59 2.96 -15.83
N ALA A 83 12.01 3.98 -16.47
CA ALA A 83 12.62 4.65 -17.61
C ALA A 83 13.95 5.32 -17.23
N TYR A 84 13.98 6.06 -16.12
CA TYR A 84 15.23 6.69 -15.65
C TYR A 84 16.29 5.68 -15.22
N LEU A 85 15.92 4.54 -14.63
CA LEU A 85 16.86 3.46 -14.38
C LEU A 85 17.44 2.90 -15.68
N THR A 86 16.61 2.73 -16.70
CA THR A 86 17.04 2.30 -18.03
C THR A 86 18.00 3.32 -18.65
N TYR A 87 17.68 4.61 -18.57
CA TYR A 87 18.54 5.69 -19.06
C TYR A 87 19.84 5.83 -18.27
N ALA A 88 19.83 5.54 -16.97
CA ALA A 88 21.07 5.48 -16.19
C ALA A 88 21.99 4.36 -16.70
N ILE A 89 21.44 3.24 -17.16
CA ILE A 89 22.23 2.12 -17.69
C ILE A 89 22.74 2.45 -19.09
N PHE A 90 21.88 2.88 -20.00
CA PHE A 90 22.17 2.93 -21.44
C PHE A 90 22.37 4.33 -22.03
N GLY A 91 22.15 5.37 -21.24
CA GLY A 91 22.11 6.76 -21.71
C GLY A 91 20.69 7.26 -21.99
N ASP A 92 20.57 8.59 -22.03
CA ASP A 92 19.28 9.27 -22.20
C ASP A 92 18.53 8.77 -23.44
N ASN A 93 17.28 8.35 -23.25
CA ASN A 93 16.38 7.83 -24.29
C ASN A 93 16.84 6.53 -24.99
N ASN A 94 17.81 5.81 -24.43
CA ASN A 94 18.23 4.50 -24.93
C ASN A 94 17.72 3.37 -24.04
N THR A 95 17.45 2.21 -24.64
CA THR A 95 17.07 0.98 -23.94
C THR A 95 18.13 -0.12 -24.05
N ASP A 96 19.18 0.12 -24.83
CA ASP A 96 20.35 -0.73 -24.98
C ASP A 96 21.60 0.09 -25.35
N LEU A 97 22.74 -0.59 -25.48
CA LEU A 97 23.98 -0.02 -26.02
C LEU A 97 24.29 -0.65 -27.39
N ALA A 98 23.44 -0.36 -28.37
CA ALA A 98 23.64 -0.77 -29.77
C ALA A 98 24.73 0.07 -30.47
N ALA A 99 25.20 -0.42 -31.61
CA ALA A 99 26.30 0.18 -32.36
C ALA A 99 26.00 1.60 -32.84
N ASP A 100 24.76 1.91 -33.18
CA ASP A 100 24.30 3.25 -33.59
C ASP A 100 24.21 4.25 -32.41
N LYS A 101 24.26 3.77 -31.17
CA LYS A 101 24.25 4.58 -29.94
C LYS A 101 25.64 4.89 -29.40
N ILE A 102 26.66 4.30 -30.00
CA ILE A 102 28.05 4.48 -29.60
C ILE A 102 28.68 5.60 -30.47
N PRO A 103 29.38 6.58 -29.87
CA PRO A 103 30.13 7.59 -30.61
C PRO A 103 31.09 6.99 -31.65
N SER A 104 31.51 7.79 -32.61
CA SER A 104 32.36 7.38 -33.73
C SER A 104 33.63 6.63 -33.32
N THR A 105 34.13 6.87 -32.11
CA THR A 105 35.15 6.01 -31.50
C THR A 105 34.84 5.70 -30.03
N THR A 106 35.07 4.45 -29.63
CA THR A 106 34.84 3.97 -28.25
C THR A 106 35.65 4.73 -27.21
N LYS A 107 36.86 5.15 -27.55
CA LYS A 107 37.76 5.91 -26.66
C LYS A 107 37.13 7.24 -26.18
N GLN A 108 36.29 7.87 -27.00
CA GLN A 108 35.60 9.10 -26.61
C GLN A 108 34.60 8.92 -25.46
N MET A 109 34.06 7.71 -25.28
CA MET A 109 33.20 7.40 -24.14
C MET A 109 33.97 7.26 -22.83
N CYS A 110 35.28 7.05 -22.92
CA CYS A 110 36.16 6.84 -21.77
C CYS A 110 36.94 8.10 -21.38
N GLY A 111 37.03 9.10 -22.25
CA GLY A 111 37.69 10.38 -21.98
C GLY A 111 39.10 10.45 -22.54
N ASN A 112 39.24 10.11 -23.82
CA ASN A 112 40.50 10.02 -24.60
C ASN A 112 41.29 11.34 -24.78
N ALA A 113 41.23 12.26 -23.84
CA ALA A 113 41.97 13.51 -23.80
C ALA A 113 42.25 13.92 -22.35
N ALA A 114 43.28 14.75 -22.16
CA ALA A 114 43.47 15.45 -20.90
C ALA A 114 42.25 16.35 -20.66
N GLY A 115 41.61 16.23 -19.49
CA GLY A 115 40.33 16.86 -19.19
C GLY A 115 39.09 15.97 -19.38
N GLY A 116 39.22 14.79 -20.00
CA GLY A 116 38.10 13.93 -20.37
C GLY A 116 37.49 14.28 -21.72
N HIS A 117 36.24 13.88 -21.97
CA HIS A 117 35.56 14.13 -23.25
C HIS A 117 34.05 14.31 -23.03
N ALA A 118 33.35 15.09 -23.88
CA ALA A 118 31.92 15.36 -23.73
C ALA A 118 31.03 14.10 -23.79
N ASN A 119 31.46 13.08 -24.54
CA ASN A 119 30.76 11.79 -24.69
C ASN A 119 30.92 10.84 -23.48
N VAL A 120 31.63 11.25 -22.43
CA VAL A 120 31.81 10.45 -21.22
C VAL A 120 30.54 10.48 -20.36
N GLY A 121 30.25 9.36 -19.69
CA GLY A 121 29.27 9.31 -18.61
C GLY A 121 27.81 9.36 -19.03
N GLN A 122 27.53 9.05 -20.29
CA GLN A 122 26.16 8.93 -20.80
C GLN A 122 25.37 7.83 -20.07
N GLY A 123 25.96 6.64 -19.90
CA GLY A 123 25.34 5.51 -19.21
C GLY A 123 26.35 4.63 -18.46
N ILE A 124 25.88 3.85 -17.48
CA ILE A 124 26.70 2.87 -16.75
C ILE A 124 27.29 1.81 -17.69
N ALA A 125 26.56 1.43 -18.75
CA ALA A 125 27.04 0.49 -19.77
C ALA A 125 28.30 1.01 -20.49
N HIS A 126 28.40 2.32 -20.71
CA HIS A 126 29.58 2.95 -21.29
C HIS A 126 30.76 2.84 -20.32
N ALA A 127 30.53 3.17 -19.04
CA ALA A 127 31.55 3.10 -18.00
C ALA A 127 32.09 1.67 -17.81
N LEU A 128 31.20 0.68 -17.72
CA LEU A 128 31.60 -0.73 -17.62
C LEU A 128 32.36 -1.19 -18.87
N THR A 129 31.98 -0.73 -20.06
CA THR A 129 32.73 -1.04 -21.28
C THR A 129 34.15 -0.49 -21.22
N CYS A 130 34.33 0.75 -20.75
CA CYS A 130 35.65 1.37 -20.56
C CYS A 130 36.51 0.66 -19.50
N LEU A 131 35.89 0.21 -18.39
CA LEU A 131 36.58 -0.44 -17.28
C LEU A 131 36.92 -1.91 -17.58
N CYS A 132 36.10 -2.60 -18.37
CA CYS A 132 36.20 -4.05 -18.53
C CYS A 132 36.72 -4.49 -19.91
N SER A 133 36.91 -3.54 -20.84
CA SER A 133 37.36 -3.85 -22.20
C SER A 133 38.74 -3.25 -22.48
N VAL A 134 39.82 -3.84 -21.95
CA VAL A 134 41.20 -3.40 -22.24
C VAL A 134 41.79 -4.04 -23.51
N THR A 135 43.00 -3.62 -23.86
CA THR A 135 43.73 -4.09 -25.06
C THR A 135 44.13 -5.58 -24.95
N ASN A 136 44.27 -6.27 -26.10
CA ASN A 136 44.74 -7.65 -26.26
C ASN A 136 43.85 -8.75 -25.64
N GLY A 137 42.61 -8.84 -26.11
CA GLY A 137 41.75 -9.98 -25.79
C GLY A 137 41.64 -10.20 -24.28
N ALA A 138 41.37 -9.12 -23.53
CA ALA A 138 41.38 -9.09 -22.08
C ALA A 138 40.58 -10.28 -21.53
N THR A 139 41.30 -11.31 -21.11
CA THR A 139 40.71 -12.42 -20.38
C THR A 139 40.70 -12.05 -18.92
N ASN A 140 39.52 -12.13 -18.30
CA ASN A 140 39.32 -11.96 -16.87
C ASN A 140 39.30 -10.52 -16.32
N GLU A 141 39.39 -9.47 -17.14
CA GLU A 141 39.19 -8.10 -16.65
C GLU A 141 37.73 -7.94 -16.14
N CYS A 142 37.54 -7.33 -14.96
CA CYS A 142 36.26 -7.26 -14.21
C CYS A 142 35.63 -8.60 -13.76
N ALA A 143 35.75 -9.69 -14.52
CA ALA A 143 35.16 -10.98 -14.17
C ALA A 143 35.92 -12.16 -14.78
N LYS A 144 36.16 -13.21 -13.98
CA LYS A 144 36.71 -14.49 -14.45
C LYS A 144 35.91 -15.04 -15.64
N GLY A 145 36.61 -15.43 -16.70
CA GLY A 145 36.05 -15.96 -17.94
C GLY A 145 35.37 -14.91 -18.82
N LEU A 146 35.48 -13.61 -18.52
CA LEU A 146 35.09 -12.57 -19.47
C LEU A 146 36.15 -12.49 -20.57
N THR A 147 35.71 -12.45 -21.82
CA THR A 147 36.55 -12.19 -22.99
C THR A 147 35.91 -11.06 -23.79
N THR A 148 36.68 -10.01 -24.06
CA THR A 148 36.27 -8.89 -24.92
C THR A 148 37.11 -8.88 -26.21
N THR A 149 36.53 -8.42 -27.30
CA THR A 149 37.13 -8.36 -28.64
C THR A 149 37.52 -6.94 -29.06
N GLY A 150 38.44 -6.83 -30.02
CA GLY A 150 38.89 -5.57 -30.62
C GLY A 150 40.20 -5.02 -30.02
N THR A 151 41.05 -4.45 -30.88
CA THR A 151 42.34 -3.84 -30.51
C THR A 151 42.18 -2.36 -30.14
N GLN A 152 43.15 -1.83 -29.38
CA GLN A 152 43.17 -0.48 -28.77
C GLN A 152 42.74 0.64 -29.72
N ALA A 153 43.23 0.59 -30.97
CA ALA A 153 43.06 1.65 -31.95
C ALA A 153 41.80 1.50 -32.81
N ALA A 154 41.19 0.31 -32.86
CA ALA A 154 40.23 -0.07 -33.89
C ALA A 154 38.89 -0.57 -33.36
N LYS A 155 38.58 -0.42 -32.06
CA LYS A 155 37.26 -0.80 -31.55
C LYS A 155 36.19 0.00 -32.27
N THR A 156 35.47 -0.68 -33.14
CA THR A 156 34.32 -0.14 -33.83
C THR A 156 33.16 -0.03 -32.83
N PRO A 157 32.13 0.78 -33.16
CA PRO A 157 30.87 0.73 -32.43
C PRO A 157 30.27 -0.68 -32.33
N SER A 158 30.46 -1.51 -33.36
CA SER A 158 30.00 -2.91 -33.37
C SER A 158 30.74 -3.79 -32.34
N ASP A 159 32.07 -3.69 -32.28
CA ASP A 159 32.87 -4.43 -31.29
C ASP A 159 32.51 -4.01 -29.87
N THR A 160 32.25 -2.73 -29.68
CA THR A 160 31.86 -2.15 -28.39
C THR A 160 30.51 -2.68 -27.93
N ALA A 161 29.51 -2.69 -28.81
CA ALA A 161 28.21 -3.28 -28.51
C ALA A 161 28.33 -4.78 -28.19
N LYS A 162 29.18 -5.52 -28.91
CA LYS A 162 29.45 -6.94 -28.63
C LYS A 162 30.11 -7.15 -27.26
N ASN A 163 31.10 -6.33 -26.92
CA ASN A 163 31.78 -6.36 -25.63
C ASN A 163 30.81 -6.05 -24.49
N TRP A 164 29.95 -5.06 -24.66
CA TRP A 164 28.90 -4.76 -23.70
C TRP A 164 28.00 -5.98 -23.45
N ARG A 165 27.53 -6.68 -24.50
CA ARG A 165 26.70 -7.89 -24.32
C ARG A 165 27.43 -8.98 -23.51
N ALA A 166 28.73 -9.16 -23.74
CA ALA A 166 29.54 -10.12 -22.98
C ALA A 166 29.68 -9.69 -21.50
N ILE A 167 29.89 -8.40 -21.24
CA ILE A 167 29.94 -7.83 -19.88
C ILE A 167 28.60 -8.00 -19.17
N ALA A 168 27.49 -7.63 -19.83
CA ALA A 168 26.15 -7.73 -19.29
C ALA A 168 25.79 -9.20 -18.95
N ALA A 169 26.20 -10.16 -19.78
CA ALA A 169 26.04 -11.58 -19.48
C ALA A 169 26.76 -11.97 -18.17
N LYS A 170 27.98 -11.49 -17.94
CA LYS A 170 28.70 -11.71 -16.67
C LYS A 170 28.10 -10.98 -15.48
N CYS A 171 27.51 -9.80 -15.67
CA CYS A 171 26.73 -9.14 -14.63
C CYS A 171 25.50 -9.97 -14.24
N ASN A 172 24.80 -10.56 -15.23
CA ASN A 172 23.63 -11.40 -15.01
C ASN A 172 23.92 -12.65 -14.19
N GLU A 173 25.10 -13.26 -14.37
CA GLU A 173 25.57 -14.38 -13.54
C GLU A 173 25.73 -14.01 -12.05
N ARG A 174 25.86 -12.72 -11.73
CA ARG A 174 26.09 -12.21 -10.38
C ARG A 174 24.88 -11.50 -9.78
N LEU A 175 23.74 -11.50 -10.49
CA LEU A 175 22.53 -10.84 -10.00
C LEU A 175 22.10 -11.42 -8.67
N ARG A 176 21.83 -10.52 -7.73
CA ARG A 176 21.16 -10.84 -6.48
C ARG A 176 19.78 -10.19 -6.51
N PRO A 177 18.74 -10.85 -5.95
CA PRO A 177 17.45 -10.21 -5.79
C PRO A 177 17.61 -8.91 -5.01
N MET A 178 17.34 -7.79 -5.66
CA MET A 178 17.44 -6.45 -5.09
C MET A 178 16.21 -5.67 -5.54
N THR A 179 15.68 -4.86 -4.63
CA THR A 179 14.58 -3.94 -4.93
C THR A 179 15.18 -2.54 -4.99
N ALA A 180 14.96 -1.83 -6.10
CA ALA A 180 15.37 -0.43 -6.20
C ALA A 180 14.57 0.39 -5.16
N THR A 181 15.28 1.04 -4.26
CA THR A 181 14.72 2.04 -3.33
C THR A 181 15.46 3.36 -3.51
N PRO A 182 14.86 4.50 -3.18
CA PRO A 182 15.54 5.79 -3.26
C PRO A 182 16.90 5.79 -2.55
N GLU A 183 16.95 5.23 -1.34
CA GLU A 183 18.14 5.20 -0.49
C GLU A 183 19.24 4.31 -1.10
N LEU A 184 18.85 3.19 -1.70
CA LEU A 184 19.79 2.30 -2.38
C LEU A 184 20.42 2.99 -3.61
N LEU A 185 19.62 3.69 -4.42
CA LEU A 185 20.12 4.37 -5.62
C LEU A 185 21.09 5.52 -5.25
N GLU A 186 20.80 6.24 -4.17
CA GLU A 186 21.71 7.26 -3.63
C GLU A 186 22.99 6.64 -3.07
N ALA A 187 22.89 5.57 -2.28
CA ALA A 187 24.04 4.87 -1.74
C ALA A 187 24.96 4.30 -2.84
N LEU A 188 24.38 3.78 -3.92
CA LEU A 188 25.15 3.31 -5.09
C LEU A 188 25.90 4.45 -5.78
N THR A 189 25.24 5.60 -5.94
CA THR A 189 25.85 6.79 -6.56
C THR A 189 27.06 7.27 -5.74
N ILE A 190 26.88 7.46 -4.43
CA ILE A 190 27.95 7.86 -3.51
C ILE A 190 29.06 6.81 -3.48
N GLY A 191 28.69 5.53 -3.42
CA GLY A 191 29.64 4.42 -3.41
C GLY A 191 30.59 4.46 -4.60
N ILE A 192 30.07 4.69 -5.82
CA ILE A 192 30.88 4.82 -7.03
C ILE A 192 31.77 6.07 -6.97
N GLU A 193 31.25 7.21 -6.49
CA GLU A 193 32.02 8.44 -6.35
C GLU A 193 33.23 8.27 -5.41
N THR A 194 33.09 7.47 -4.34
CA THR A 194 34.22 7.18 -3.44
C THR A 194 35.38 6.45 -4.13
N HIS A 195 35.16 5.82 -5.29
CA HIS A 195 36.21 5.13 -6.04
C HIS A 195 36.98 6.03 -7.01
N LEU A 196 36.52 7.27 -7.23
CA LEU A 196 37.23 8.22 -8.07
C LEU A 196 38.62 8.52 -7.50
N GLY A 197 39.61 8.56 -8.38
CA GLY A 197 41.03 8.81 -8.07
C GLY A 197 41.78 7.72 -7.31
N ARG A 198 41.09 6.71 -6.76
CA ARG A 198 41.75 5.68 -5.92
C ARG A 198 42.74 4.79 -6.67
N GLN A 199 42.57 4.62 -7.98
CA GLN A 199 43.39 3.75 -8.82
C GLN A 199 44.11 4.50 -9.95
N ALA A 200 44.04 5.83 -9.94
CA ALA A 200 44.73 6.68 -10.90
C ALA A 200 46.18 6.91 -10.46
N SER A 201 47.04 5.90 -10.62
CA SER A 201 48.49 6.06 -10.48
C SER A 201 49.11 6.56 -11.80
N GLY A 202 50.02 7.53 -11.74
CA GLY A 202 50.82 7.97 -12.90
C GLY A 202 50.40 9.28 -13.59
N GLY A 203 49.29 9.91 -13.21
CA GLY A 203 48.93 11.23 -13.73
C GLY A 203 49.59 12.37 -12.94
N THR A 204 50.30 13.26 -13.61
CA THR A 204 50.80 14.54 -13.05
C THR A 204 49.74 15.64 -13.00
N ASP A 205 48.61 15.42 -13.69
CA ASP A 205 47.57 16.42 -13.88
C ASP A 205 46.43 16.23 -12.87
N GLY A 206 45.77 17.33 -12.48
CA GLY A 206 44.62 17.36 -11.55
C GLY A 206 43.37 16.57 -12.00
N ASP A 207 43.51 15.72 -13.01
CA ASP A 207 42.51 14.83 -13.59
C ASP A 207 42.28 13.59 -12.75
N ASN A 208 43.30 13.12 -12.01
CA ASN A 208 43.24 11.87 -11.25
C ASN A 208 42.02 11.82 -10.32
N ALA A 209 41.67 12.95 -9.69
CA ALA A 209 40.53 13.05 -8.78
C ALA A 209 39.17 12.70 -9.43
N TYR A 210 39.07 12.74 -10.76
CA TYR A 210 37.85 12.50 -11.53
C TYR A 210 37.88 11.20 -12.33
N VAL A 211 38.94 10.39 -12.18
CA VAL A 211 39.12 9.14 -12.92
C VAL A 211 38.62 7.96 -12.09
N LEU A 212 37.75 7.14 -12.67
CA LEU A 212 37.42 5.82 -12.12
C LEU A 212 38.24 4.74 -12.85
N GLY A 213 38.89 3.86 -12.08
CA GLY A 213 39.68 2.74 -12.62
C GLY A 213 41.17 3.03 -12.80
N LYS A 214 41.85 2.17 -13.56
CA LYS A 214 43.32 2.17 -13.74
C LYS A 214 43.72 3.07 -14.92
N LEU A 215 44.43 4.15 -14.62
CA LEU A 215 44.85 5.15 -15.62
C LEU A 215 46.17 4.79 -16.34
N GLY A 216 47.06 4.04 -15.67
CA GLY A 216 48.40 3.74 -16.18
C GLY A 216 49.30 4.99 -16.19
N ALA A 217 50.47 4.90 -16.83
CA ALA A 217 51.51 5.95 -16.75
C ALA A 217 51.20 7.28 -17.48
N PHE A 218 50.01 7.47 -18.05
CA PHE A 218 49.63 8.64 -18.85
C PHE A 218 48.30 9.22 -18.39
N SER A 219 48.04 10.51 -18.58
CA SER A 219 46.84 11.21 -18.07
C SER A 219 45.53 10.99 -18.87
N VAL A 220 45.45 9.98 -19.75
CA VAL A 220 44.28 9.78 -20.64
C VAL A 220 43.69 8.37 -20.59
N CYS A 221 42.36 8.30 -20.52
CA CYS A 221 41.56 7.08 -20.60
C CYS A 221 41.25 6.73 -22.05
N ASP A 222 42.25 6.20 -22.76
CA ASP A 222 42.19 5.81 -24.17
C ASP A 222 42.01 4.30 -24.39
N MET A 223 41.72 3.54 -23.32
CA MET A 223 41.67 2.07 -23.30
C MET A 223 43.01 1.40 -23.67
N GLY A 224 44.10 2.12 -23.44
CA GLY A 224 45.49 1.68 -23.56
C GLY A 224 45.83 0.35 -22.87
N THR A 225 47.01 -0.20 -23.15
CA THR A 225 47.53 -1.36 -22.44
C THR A 225 47.66 -1.01 -20.95
N GLY A 226 47.03 -1.80 -20.09
CA GLY A 226 46.99 -1.51 -18.65
C GLY A 226 46.08 -0.34 -18.25
N LYS A 227 45.29 0.22 -19.19
CA LYS A 227 44.36 1.31 -18.92
C LYS A 227 42.91 0.84 -19.00
N ALA A 228 42.30 0.72 -17.83
CA ALA A 228 40.92 0.31 -17.61
C ALA A 228 40.24 1.43 -16.83
N CYS A 229 39.90 2.54 -17.49
CA CYS A 229 39.45 3.74 -16.80
C CYS A 229 38.45 4.57 -17.60
N ILE A 230 37.79 5.48 -16.88
CA ILE A 230 36.91 6.52 -17.41
C ILE A 230 37.21 7.85 -16.70
N ASN A 231 37.35 8.94 -17.46
CA ASN A 231 37.68 10.28 -16.96
C ASN A 231 36.45 11.21 -17.01
N TYR A 232 35.84 11.47 -15.85
CA TYR A 232 34.65 12.30 -15.70
C TYR A 232 34.93 13.81 -15.52
N LYS A 233 36.19 14.25 -15.63
CA LYS A 233 36.57 15.64 -15.29
C LYS A 233 35.72 16.66 -16.04
N THR A 234 35.51 16.50 -17.35
CA THR A 234 34.66 17.40 -18.13
C THR A 234 33.26 17.51 -17.52
N GLN A 235 32.61 16.38 -17.23
CA GLN A 235 31.24 16.34 -16.70
C GLN A 235 31.15 16.93 -15.30
N MET A 236 32.18 16.76 -14.46
CA MET A 236 32.15 17.16 -13.05
C MET A 236 32.67 18.59 -12.80
N THR A 237 33.43 19.17 -13.73
CA THR A 237 34.04 20.50 -13.54
C THR A 237 33.41 21.59 -14.41
N THR A 238 32.70 21.21 -15.47
CA THR A 238 32.10 22.15 -16.43
C THR A 238 30.57 22.08 -16.41
N GLY A 239 29.92 23.16 -16.86
CA GLY A 239 28.46 23.21 -17.01
C GLY A 239 27.69 22.87 -15.72
N THR A 240 26.76 21.92 -15.80
CA THR A 240 25.91 21.48 -14.68
C THR A 240 26.66 20.67 -13.62
N LYS A 241 27.93 20.33 -13.84
CA LYS A 241 28.77 19.55 -12.91
C LYS A 241 28.12 18.22 -12.50
N ASP A 242 27.55 17.52 -13.47
CA ASP A 242 26.77 16.30 -13.23
C ASP A 242 27.02 15.26 -14.32
N VAL A 243 27.17 14.00 -13.90
CA VAL A 243 27.34 12.87 -14.81
C VAL A 243 25.95 12.33 -15.17
N ALA A 244 25.68 12.13 -16.46
CA ALA A 244 24.32 11.84 -16.93
C ALA A 244 23.69 10.59 -16.28
N TRP A 245 24.45 9.50 -16.14
CA TRP A 245 23.94 8.32 -15.45
C TRP A 245 23.62 8.57 -13.97
N GLN A 246 24.40 9.39 -13.28
CA GLN A 246 24.13 9.75 -11.87
C GLN A 246 22.86 10.58 -11.76
N ARG A 247 22.69 11.57 -12.65
CA ARG A 247 21.46 12.36 -12.76
C ARG A 247 20.23 11.48 -12.89
N ASN A 248 20.29 10.47 -13.76
CA ASN A 248 19.18 9.57 -14.00
C ASN A 248 18.89 8.66 -12.79
N LEU A 249 19.90 8.19 -12.07
CA LEU A 249 19.68 7.50 -10.79
C LEU A 249 18.98 8.40 -9.76
N ARG A 250 19.36 9.68 -9.66
CA ARG A 250 18.70 10.65 -8.77
C ARG A 250 17.26 10.91 -9.19
N LYS A 251 16.97 11.05 -10.48
CA LYS A 251 15.59 11.17 -11.00
C LYS A 251 14.75 9.93 -10.70
N ALA A 252 15.29 8.73 -10.91
CA ALA A 252 14.62 7.49 -10.53
C ALA A 252 14.32 7.45 -9.02
N ALA A 253 15.26 7.85 -8.17
CA ALA A 253 15.05 7.93 -6.73
C ALA A 253 13.92 8.92 -6.35
N MET A 254 13.85 10.09 -7.00
CA MET A 254 12.77 11.06 -6.79
C MET A 254 11.39 10.50 -7.15
N GLU A 255 11.27 9.86 -8.32
CA GLU A 255 10.00 9.26 -8.75
C GLU A 255 9.59 8.08 -7.85
N LEU A 256 10.55 7.29 -7.35
CA LEU A 256 10.27 6.25 -6.36
C LEU A 256 9.78 6.82 -5.02
N ARG A 257 10.33 7.95 -4.56
CA ARG A 257 9.85 8.66 -3.35
C ARG A 257 8.42 9.15 -3.53
N LYS A 258 8.15 9.82 -4.65
CA LYS A 258 6.82 10.29 -5.02
C LYS A 258 5.79 9.15 -5.06
N ALA A 259 6.14 8.02 -5.67
CA ALA A 259 5.28 6.85 -5.68
C ALA A 259 5.02 6.29 -4.26
N ALA A 260 6.04 6.23 -3.41
CA ALA A 260 5.91 5.75 -2.03
C ALA A 260 5.01 6.66 -1.17
N ASP A 261 5.13 7.98 -1.34
CA ASP A 261 4.30 8.97 -0.64
C ASP A 261 2.84 8.91 -1.07
N LEU A 262 2.57 8.75 -2.36
CA LEU A 262 1.22 8.57 -2.88
C LEU A 262 0.62 7.22 -2.45
N ASP A 263 1.40 6.14 -2.43
CA ASP A 263 0.93 4.84 -1.91
C ASP A 263 0.57 4.92 -0.42
N ARG A 264 1.28 5.77 0.36
CA ARG A 264 0.97 6.02 1.77
C ARG A 264 -0.35 6.79 1.93
N GLN A 265 -0.56 7.84 1.14
CA GLN A 265 -1.82 8.59 1.14
C GLN A 265 -3.01 7.72 0.69
N ALA A 266 -2.83 6.93 -0.36
CA ALA A 266 -3.84 5.99 -0.85
C ALA A 266 -4.21 4.93 0.22
N LYS A 267 -3.28 4.53 1.09
CA LYS A 267 -3.60 3.65 2.23
C LYS A 267 -4.48 4.35 3.26
N LEU A 268 -4.24 5.62 3.56
CA LEU A 268 -5.08 6.42 4.46
C LEU A 268 -6.49 6.58 3.90
N HIS A 269 -6.63 6.95 2.62
CA HIS A 269 -7.94 7.01 1.95
C HIS A 269 -8.68 5.67 1.98
N LYS A 270 -7.96 4.56 1.80
CA LYS A 270 -8.56 3.23 1.94
C LYS A 270 -9.07 2.97 3.35
N MET A 271 -8.33 3.34 4.39
CA MET A 271 -8.78 3.19 5.78
C MET A 271 -10.01 4.06 6.06
N HIS A 272 -10.04 5.28 5.55
CA HIS A 272 -11.19 6.17 5.66
C HIS A 272 -12.45 5.59 5.01
N LEU A 273 -12.31 5.02 3.81
CA LEU A 273 -13.41 4.32 3.13
C LEU A 273 -13.94 3.11 3.92
N GLN A 274 -13.05 2.37 4.61
CA GLN A 274 -13.46 1.27 5.48
C GLN A 274 -14.20 1.78 6.72
N HIS A 275 -13.74 2.89 7.31
CA HIS A 275 -14.41 3.51 8.43
C HIS A 275 -15.82 4.00 8.07
N ASN A 276 -16.00 4.61 6.90
CA ASN A 276 -17.32 5.04 6.41
C ASN A 276 -18.28 3.85 6.21
N ASP A 277 -17.78 2.71 5.74
CA ASP A 277 -18.59 1.49 5.57
C ASP A 277 -19.06 0.92 6.93
N GLU A 278 -18.17 0.88 7.91
CA GLU A 278 -18.46 0.46 9.29
C GLU A 278 -19.42 1.44 10.00
N ALA A 279 -19.23 2.74 9.81
CA ALA A 279 -20.12 3.77 10.34
C ALA A 279 -21.53 3.64 9.75
N ALA A 280 -21.64 3.42 8.43
CA ALA A 280 -22.92 3.20 7.78
C ALA A 280 -23.61 1.90 8.29
N ALA A 281 -22.85 0.86 8.61
CA ALA A 281 -23.40 -0.38 9.16
C ALA A 281 -23.96 -0.15 10.58
N THR A 282 -23.23 0.62 11.39
CA THR A 282 -23.64 1.00 12.75
C THR A 282 -24.89 1.88 12.76
N ILE A 283 -25.00 2.82 11.80
CA ILE A 283 -26.17 3.68 11.64
C ILE A 283 -27.41 2.84 11.32
N LEU A 284 -27.29 1.86 10.41
CA LEU A 284 -28.40 0.96 10.09
C LEU A 284 -28.83 0.12 11.29
N LEU A 285 -27.88 -0.51 11.99
CA LEU A 285 -28.17 -1.32 13.17
C LEU A 285 -28.89 -0.49 14.26
N THR A 286 -28.40 0.72 14.52
CA THR A 286 -29.03 1.63 15.48
C THR A 286 -30.46 1.96 15.07
N ALA A 287 -30.69 2.29 13.79
CA ALA A 287 -32.02 2.60 13.30
C ALA A 287 -32.99 1.40 13.35
N GLU A 288 -32.51 0.18 13.11
CA GLU A 288 -33.31 -1.04 13.29
C GLU A 288 -33.74 -1.20 14.76
N LEU A 289 -32.82 -1.04 15.70
CA LEU A 289 -33.11 -1.12 17.14
C LEU A 289 -34.10 -0.05 17.58
N THR A 290 -33.93 1.20 17.13
CA THR A 290 -34.85 2.31 17.45
C THR A 290 -36.24 2.08 16.86
N SER A 291 -36.34 1.57 15.63
CA SER A 291 -37.64 1.28 14.99
C SER A 291 -38.42 0.17 15.71
N LYS A 292 -37.73 -0.87 16.20
CA LYS A 292 -38.33 -1.93 17.02
C LYS A 292 -38.83 -1.38 18.36
N ALA A 293 -38.03 -0.54 19.04
CA ALA A 293 -38.43 0.08 20.30
C ALA A 293 -39.66 0.99 20.17
N ALA A 294 -39.75 1.77 19.08
CA ALA A 294 -40.91 2.62 18.80
C ALA A 294 -42.20 1.82 18.51
N SER A 295 -42.08 0.65 17.89
CA SER A 295 -43.21 -0.23 17.57
C SER A 295 -43.81 -0.90 18.82
N THR A 296 -43.02 -1.10 19.88
CA THR A 296 -43.50 -1.58 21.18
C THR A 296 -44.20 -0.51 22.03
N SER A 297 -44.00 0.78 21.75
CA SER A 297 -44.64 1.89 22.50
C SER A 297 -46.01 2.33 21.96
N THR A 298 -46.52 1.74 20.87
CA THR A 298 -47.77 2.18 20.22
C THR A 298 -49.03 1.41 20.61
N LEU A 299 -49.01 0.59 21.67
CA LEU A 299 -50.24 0.06 22.26
C LEU A 299 -50.81 1.01 23.34
N SER A 300 -51.83 1.75 22.90
CA SER A 300 -52.89 2.45 23.65
C SER A 300 -52.63 3.89 24.18
N PRO A 301 -53.44 4.89 23.78
CA PRO A 301 -53.59 6.14 24.51
C PRO A 301 -54.57 5.95 25.67
N SER A 302 -54.09 6.05 26.91
CA SER A 302 -54.93 6.21 28.09
C SER A 302 -54.55 7.53 28.79
N PRO A 303 -55.52 8.31 29.30
CA PRO A 303 -55.35 9.73 29.59
C PRO A 303 -54.43 9.96 30.79
N ARG A 304 -53.76 11.12 30.77
CA ARG A 304 -52.94 11.67 31.86
C ARG A 304 -53.59 11.42 33.24
N SER A 305 -52.84 10.78 34.13
CA SER A 305 -52.72 11.25 35.51
C SER A 305 -51.33 10.93 36.05
N ASN A 306 -50.72 11.93 36.68
CA ASN A 306 -49.40 11.90 37.27
C ASN A 306 -49.31 10.86 38.39
N GLN A 307 -48.26 10.02 38.38
CA GLN A 307 -47.33 9.79 39.51
C GLN A 307 -46.46 8.53 39.30
N GLN A 308 -45.17 8.78 39.08
CA GLN A 308 -44.02 8.18 39.78
C GLN A 308 -43.89 6.64 39.95
N SER A 309 -42.86 6.12 39.26
CA SER A 309 -41.98 4.96 39.58
C SER A 309 -42.55 3.53 39.59
N ALA A 310 -42.00 2.68 38.73
CA ALA A 310 -42.11 1.21 38.76
C ALA A 310 -41.40 0.59 39.99
N PRO A 311 -41.72 -0.66 40.36
CA PRO A 311 -40.72 -1.72 40.12
C PRO A 311 -41.26 -3.15 39.85
N GLY A 312 -40.53 -3.88 38.99
CA GLY A 312 -40.06 -5.27 39.12
C GLY A 312 -41.01 -6.42 39.53
N GLU A 313 -41.02 -7.46 38.68
CA GLU A 313 -41.47 -8.85 38.90
C GLU A 313 -41.89 -9.24 40.34
N GLU A 314 -43.19 -9.43 40.55
CA GLU A 314 -43.69 -10.08 41.77
C GLU A 314 -43.41 -11.59 41.72
N SER A 315 -42.59 -12.06 42.65
CA SER A 315 -42.58 -13.44 43.10
C SER A 315 -43.98 -13.81 43.62
N LYS A 316 -44.49 -14.99 43.25
CA LYS A 316 -45.86 -15.45 43.53
C LYS A 316 -46.20 -15.70 45.02
N CYS A 317 -45.32 -15.33 45.95
CA CYS A 317 -45.47 -15.56 47.37
C CYS A 317 -45.68 -14.22 48.11
N LYS A 318 -46.94 -13.85 48.41
CA LYS A 318 -47.24 -12.62 49.16
C LYS A 318 -46.98 -12.85 50.66
N LEU A 319 -45.92 -12.21 51.18
CA LEU A 319 -45.42 -12.36 52.56
C LEU A 319 -46.36 -11.88 53.70
N LYS A 320 -47.61 -11.47 53.41
CA LYS A 320 -48.53 -10.86 54.38
C LYS A 320 -49.84 -11.63 54.62
N ASN A 321 -49.94 -12.87 54.14
CA ASN A 321 -51.14 -13.67 54.37
C ASN A 321 -51.11 -14.20 55.82
N THR A 322 -52.15 -13.89 56.59
CA THR A 322 -52.21 -14.13 58.05
C THR A 322 -52.96 -15.41 58.42
N THR A 323 -53.53 -16.12 57.43
CA THR A 323 -54.25 -17.39 57.54
C THR A 323 -53.65 -18.45 56.62
N ALA A 324 -53.81 -19.73 56.96
CA ALA A 324 -53.20 -20.84 56.23
C ALA A 324 -53.80 -21.02 54.83
N GLU A 325 -55.10 -20.74 54.65
CA GLU A 325 -55.82 -20.91 53.38
C GLU A 325 -55.40 -19.91 52.30
N GLU A 326 -54.84 -18.77 52.70
CA GLU A 326 -54.38 -17.72 51.78
C GLU A 326 -52.91 -17.95 51.34
N CYS A 327 -52.17 -18.86 51.95
CA CYS A 327 -50.78 -19.16 51.60
C CYS A 327 -50.71 -20.25 50.52
N PRO A 328 -50.21 -19.97 49.30
CA PRO A 328 -50.15 -20.97 48.23
C PRO A 328 -49.14 -22.09 48.55
N GLU A 329 -49.62 -23.28 48.92
CA GLU A 329 -48.78 -24.42 49.35
C GLU A 329 -47.76 -24.88 48.29
N ALA A 330 -48.02 -24.61 47.01
CA ALA A 330 -47.16 -25.05 45.90
C ALA A 330 -45.76 -24.44 45.98
N ASP A 331 -45.65 -23.16 46.38
CA ASP A 331 -44.41 -22.38 46.33
C ASP A 331 -44.01 -21.78 47.70
N CYS A 332 -44.88 -21.88 48.70
CA CYS A 332 -44.73 -21.26 50.02
C CYS A 332 -45.00 -22.25 51.16
N ASP A 333 -44.33 -22.07 52.29
CA ASP A 333 -44.56 -22.74 53.58
C ASP A 333 -45.24 -21.77 54.56
N TYR A 334 -46.28 -22.25 55.24
CA TYR A 334 -46.99 -21.49 56.27
C TYR A 334 -46.51 -21.86 57.68
N ASP A 335 -46.02 -20.87 58.42
CA ASP A 335 -45.61 -20.97 59.83
C ASP A 335 -46.52 -20.10 60.70
N ALA A 336 -47.39 -20.76 61.47
CA ALA A 336 -48.37 -20.10 62.33
C ALA A 336 -47.73 -19.29 63.48
N ASN A 337 -46.47 -19.59 63.83
CA ASN A 337 -45.75 -19.07 64.99
C ASN A 337 -44.61 -18.10 64.62
N ALA A 338 -44.58 -17.63 63.37
CA ALA A 338 -43.53 -16.72 62.91
C ALA A 338 -43.52 -15.38 63.70
N GLU A 339 -42.44 -15.13 64.44
CA GLU A 339 -42.26 -13.93 65.29
C GLU A 339 -42.17 -12.62 64.49
N ASP A 340 -41.80 -12.70 63.22
CA ASP A 340 -41.69 -11.56 62.29
C ASP A 340 -43.04 -11.13 61.68
N GLY A 341 -44.14 -11.80 62.06
CA GLY A 341 -45.48 -11.58 61.53
C GLY A 341 -45.69 -12.04 60.09
N LYS A 342 -44.67 -12.64 59.45
CA LYS A 342 -44.70 -13.11 58.06
C LYS A 342 -44.89 -14.62 58.04
N LYS A 343 -46.13 -15.03 58.19
CA LYS A 343 -46.50 -16.43 58.35
C LYS A 343 -46.37 -17.26 57.08
N CYS A 344 -46.24 -16.67 55.89
CA CYS A 344 -46.11 -17.39 54.62
C CYS A 344 -44.75 -17.08 53.96
N LYS A 345 -43.85 -18.07 53.87
CA LYS A 345 -42.46 -17.91 53.40
C LYS A 345 -42.15 -18.79 52.17
N PRO A 346 -41.31 -18.34 51.22
CA PRO A 346 -40.95 -19.15 50.05
C PRO A 346 -40.11 -20.37 50.41
N LYS A 347 -40.32 -21.51 49.72
CA LYS A 347 -39.51 -22.73 49.88
C LYS A 347 -38.07 -22.55 49.34
N PRO A 348 -37.02 -23.01 50.05
CA PRO A 348 -35.64 -22.83 49.59
C PRO A 348 -35.20 -23.83 48.50
N GLY A 349 -34.94 -23.33 47.29
CA GLY A 349 -33.82 -23.78 46.43
C GLY A 349 -34.11 -24.63 45.18
N LYS A 350 -33.75 -24.09 44.00
CA LYS A 350 -32.93 -24.78 42.99
C LYS A 350 -32.15 -23.75 42.16
N ASN A 351 -30.92 -23.47 42.59
CA ASN A 351 -29.88 -22.86 41.77
C ASN A 351 -28.53 -23.44 42.22
N PRO A 352 -27.60 -23.66 41.29
CA PRO A 352 -26.19 -23.30 41.56
C PRO A 352 -25.59 -22.57 40.34
N ALA A 353 -24.62 -21.68 40.42
CA ALA A 353 -23.87 -21.03 41.49
C ALA A 353 -23.08 -19.86 40.86
N ALA A 354 -22.60 -18.95 41.70
CA ALA A 354 -21.92 -17.69 41.37
C ALA A 354 -20.37 -17.78 41.39
N TRP A 355 -19.73 -16.71 40.88
CA TRP A 355 -18.40 -16.15 41.22
C TRP A 355 -17.14 -16.90 40.70
N THR A 356 -15.98 -16.31 40.34
CA THR A 356 -15.19 -15.11 40.72
C THR A 356 -14.19 -14.74 39.59
N GLY A 357 -13.63 -13.52 39.59
CA GLY A 357 -12.53 -13.09 38.70
C GLY A 357 -11.12 -13.25 39.30
N GLY A 358 -10.08 -13.15 38.44
CA GLY A 358 -8.66 -13.06 38.83
C GLY A 358 -7.67 -13.35 37.68
N ALA A 359 -6.65 -12.49 37.52
CA ALA A 359 -5.64 -12.50 36.44
C ALA A 359 -4.48 -13.51 36.66
N ALA A 360 -3.87 -14.03 35.57
CA ALA A 360 -2.45 -14.40 35.47
C ALA A 360 -2.01 -14.68 34.02
N ALA A 361 -0.71 -14.56 33.78
CA ALA A 361 -0.02 -14.39 32.49
C ALA A 361 0.41 -15.67 31.75
N ASN A 362 0.63 -15.49 30.44
CA ASN A 362 1.56 -16.12 29.48
C ASN A 362 2.00 -17.60 29.62
N ALA A 363 1.81 -18.36 28.54
CA ALA A 363 2.82 -19.28 28.01
C ALA A 363 2.65 -19.48 26.48
N GLU A 364 3.77 -19.43 25.78
CA GLU A 364 3.95 -19.42 24.32
C GLU A 364 3.65 -20.75 23.61
N GLY A 365 3.41 -20.64 22.29
CA GLY A 365 4.13 -21.49 21.33
C GLY A 365 3.30 -22.31 20.34
N LYS A 366 3.05 -21.78 19.12
CA LYS A 366 3.33 -22.48 17.84
C LYS A 366 3.09 -21.62 16.58
N LYS A 367 4.22 -21.22 15.98
CA LYS A 367 4.58 -21.28 14.55
C LYS A 367 3.52 -20.89 13.49
N CYS A 368 3.64 -19.67 12.96
CA CYS A 368 3.31 -19.33 11.58
C CYS A 368 4.55 -18.78 10.88
N SER A 369 5.39 -19.66 10.34
CA SER A 369 6.43 -19.31 9.37
C SER A 369 5.97 -19.70 7.96
N HIS A 370 6.38 -18.88 6.98
CA HIS A 370 6.16 -19.01 5.53
C HIS A 370 4.87 -18.43 4.93
N ARG A 371 4.88 -17.11 4.69
CA ARG A 371 4.51 -16.58 3.36
C ARG A 371 5.51 -15.52 2.92
N LYS A 372 6.36 -15.90 1.97
CA LYS A 372 7.25 -14.99 1.23
C LYS A 372 6.39 -13.95 0.49
N ASN A 373 6.80 -12.69 0.62
CA ASN A 373 6.24 -11.53 -0.06
C ASN A 373 6.18 -11.76 -1.58
N LYS A 374 4.98 -11.93 -2.12
CA LYS A 374 4.62 -11.56 -3.49
C LYS A 374 3.72 -10.33 -3.43
N MET A 375 4.33 -9.18 -3.19
CA MET A 375 3.68 -7.86 -3.28
C MET A 375 3.96 -7.27 -4.66
N SER A 376 3.14 -7.61 -5.64
CA SER A 376 2.86 -6.81 -6.84
C SER A 376 1.74 -7.48 -7.62
N ALA A 377 0.87 -6.70 -8.26
CA ALA A 377 -0.39 -7.09 -8.92
C ALA A 377 -1.51 -7.65 -8.02
N LYS A 378 -1.23 -8.59 -7.10
CA LYS A 378 -2.28 -9.28 -6.30
C LYS A 378 -2.95 -8.37 -5.26
N MET A 379 -2.22 -7.40 -4.70
CA MET A 379 -2.80 -6.39 -3.79
C MET A 379 -3.62 -5.32 -4.53
N VAL A 380 -3.28 -5.00 -5.77
CA VAL A 380 -4.06 -4.07 -6.61
C VAL A 380 -5.39 -4.74 -6.99
N ALA A 381 -5.37 -6.03 -7.33
CA ALA A 381 -6.58 -6.79 -7.62
C ALA A 381 -7.49 -6.94 -6.38
N ASN A 382 -6.94 -7.34 -5.23
CA ASN A 382 -7.70 -7.41 -3.97
C ASN A 382 -8.17 -6.03 -3.46
N GLY A 383 -7.38 -4.98 -3.72
CA GLY A 383 -7.74 -3.59 -3.44
C GLY A 383 -8.96 -3.16 -4.26
N LYS A 384 -8.93 -3.37 -5.57
CA LYS A 384 -10.04 -3.08 -6.49
C LYS A 384 -11.31 -3.87 -6.13
N VAL A 385 -11.21 -5.13 -5.72
CA VAL A 385 -12.37 -5.96 -5.30
C VAL A 385 -12.98 -5.48 -3.97
N LYS A 386 -12.16 -5.10 -2.98
CA LYS A 386 -12.66 -4.49 -1.73
C LYS A 386 -13.27 -3.10 -1.98
N LEU A 387 -12.66 -2.29 -2.83
CA LEU A 387 -13.15 -0.96 -3.18
C LEU A 387 -14.48 -1.04 -3.96
N ALA A 388 -14.61 -2.00 -4.87
CA ALA A 388 -15.86 -2.28 -5.59
C ALA A 388 -16.97 -2.68 -4.62
N ARG A 389 -16.68 -3.55 -3.63
CA ARG A 389 -17.63 -3.86 -2.56
C ARG A 389 -18.02 -2.62 -1.77
N ILE A 390 -17.07 -1.80 -1.34
CA ILE A 390 -17.33 -0.55 -0.60
C ILE A 390 -18.18 0.42 -1.43
N THR A 391 -17.89 0.58 -2.72
CA THR A 391 -18.64 1.47 -3.62
C THR A 391 -20.09 0.98 -3.81
N VAL A 392 -20.27 -0.33 -3.94
CA VAL A 392 -21.60 -0.98 -4.05
C VAL A 392 -22.36 -0.85 -2.72
N PHE A 393 -21.75 -1.17 -1.58
CA PHE A 393 -22.38 -1.09 -0.26
C PHE A 393 -22.75 0.36 0.15
N LEU A 394 -21.91 1.34 -0.16
CA LEU A 394 -22.21 2.76 0.12
C LEU A 394 -23.24 3.33 -0.85
N SER A 395 -23.28 2.91 -2.12
CA SER A 395 -24.29 3.38 -3.09
C SER A 395 -25.70 2.87 -2.76
N ILE A 396 -25.79 1.67 -2.19
CA ILE A 396 -27.07 1.01 -1.89
C ILE A 396 -27.77 1.64 -0.68
N ARG A 397 -27.03 2.19 0.28
CA ARG A 397 -27.58 2.71 1.55
C ARG A 397 -28.06 4.18 1.49
N ILE A 398 -27.89 4.88 0.36
CA ILE A 398 -28.32 6.27 0.12
C ILE A 398 -29.86 6.38 0.01
N PHE A 399 -30.54 5.30 -0.37
CA PHE A 399 -31.97 5.34 -0.76
C PHE A 399 -32.83 4.18 -0.20
N LEU A 400 -32.31 3.41 0.75
CA LEU A 400 -33.19 2.97 1.84
C LEU A 400 -33.69 4.22 2.54
#